data_AF-A0A161M341-F1
#
_entry.id   AF-A0A161M341-F1
#
_cell.length_a   1.000
_cell.length_b   1.000
_cell.length_c   1.000
_cell.angle_alpha   90.00
_cell.angle_beta   90.00
_cell.angle_gamma   90.00
#
_symmetry.space_group_name_H-M   'P 1'
#
loop_
_entity.id
_entity.type
_entity.pdbx_description
1 polymer ?
#
loop_
_entity_poly.entity_id
_entity_poly.type
_entity_poly.pdbx_seq_one_letter_code
_entity_poly.pdbx_strand_id
1 'polypeptide(L)'
;GTALLTLVTPMAARAGARWVIAVRVLEGLGEGTTFPALNALLAQWVPPMERGKMGSLVFAGNQIGTVLSQTLTGILIRGGDWPIVFYLFGALGVIWYIAWCFTCYSDPASHPFVTQKEKDYLQETLGCLKRKEITSYTLVSHDRIITTVG
;
A
#
# COMPACT_ATOMS: atom_id res chain seq x y z
N GLY A 1 -5.24 8.01 8.55
CA GLY A 1 -5.73 9.27 7.96
C GLY A 1 -7.11 9.10 7.38
N THR A 2 -7.21 8.37 6.26
CA THR A 2 -8.46 8.07 5.54
C THR A 2 -9.54 7.43 6.43
N ALA A 3 -9.19 6.46 7.29
CA ALA A 3 -10.13 5.84 8.22
C ALA A 3 -10.84 6.83 9.18
N LEU A 4 -10.16 7.90 9.59
CA LEU A 4 -10.77 8.95 10.43
C LEU A 4 -11.76 9.81 9.63
N LEU A 5 -11.46 10.08 8.36
CA LEU A 5 -12.36 10.81 7.46
C LEU A 5 -13.63 9.99 7.18
N THR A 6 -13.50 8.67 7.06
CA THR A 6 -14.63 7.76 6.91
C THR A 6 -15.54 7.77 8.14
N LEU A 7 -14.99 7.85 9.35
CA LEU A 7 -15.77 7.98 10.59
C LEU A 7 -16.55 9.30 10.70
N VAL A 8 -16.00 10.39 10.13
CA VAL A 8 -16.64 11.73 10.14
C VAL A 8 -17.68 11.89 9.03
N THR A 9 -17.62 11.04 7.99
CA THR A 9 -18.54 11.07 6.84
C THR A 9 -20.04 11.09 7.21
N PRO A 10 -20.56 10.27 8.14
CA PRO A 10 -21.97 10.35 8.53
C PRO A 10 -22.35 11.67 9.22
N MET A 11 -21.42 12.30 9.95
CA MET A 11 -21.65 13.64 10.54
C MET A 11 -21.61 14.73 9.45
N ALA A 12 -20.69 14.63 8.50
CA ALA A 12 -20.62 15.54 7.35
C ALA A 12 -21.88 15.45 6.46
N ALA A 13 -22.42 14.24 6.28
CA ALA A 13 -23.67 14.03 5.56
C ALA A 13 -24.88 14.70 6.22
N ARG A 14 -24.93 14.73 7.56
CA ARG A 14 -25.97 15.46 8.30
C ARG A 14 -25.80 16.99 8.21
N ALA A 15 -24.57 17.48 8.02
CA ALA A 15 -24.27 18.91 7.87
C ALA A 15 -24.52 19.46 6.45
N GLY A 16 -24.66 18.59 5.44
CA GLY A 16 -25.05 18.95 4.08
C GLY A 16 -24.04 18.52 3.00
N ALA A 17 -24.50 18.53 1.74
CA ALA A 17 -23.77 17.95 0.59
C ALA A 17 -22.37 18.53 0.37
N ARG A 18 -22.16 19.82 0.66
CA ARG A 18 -20.85 20.49 0.52
C ARG A 18 -19.77 19.86 1.40
N TRP A 19 -20.13 19.43 2.60
CA TRP A 19 -19.21 18.81 3.55
C TRP A 19 -18.84 17.39 3.14
N VAL A 20 -19.80 16.64 2.59
CA VAL A 20 -19.54 15.30 2.03
C VAL A 20 -18.57 15.37 0.86
N ILE A 21 -18.75 16.35 -0.04
CA ILE A 21 -17.83 16.55 -1.17
C ILE A 21 -16.42 16.84 -0.67
N ALA A 22 -16.27 17.73 0.32
CA ALA A 22 -14.97 18.05 0.90
C ALA A 22 -14.28 16.82 1.52
N VAL A 23 -15.02 16.03 2.31
CA VAL A 23 -14.50 14.79 2.92
C VAL A 23 -14.07 13.79 1.83
N ARG A 24 -14.84 13.66 0.75
CA ARG A 24 -14.51 12.75 -0.36
C ARG A 24 -13.27 13.16 -1.14
N VAL A 25 -13.05 14.45 -1.34
CA VAL A 25 -11.81 14.95 -1.94
C VAL A 25 -10.61 14.61 -1.06
N LEU A 26 -10.74 14.78 0.25
CA LEU A 26 -9.66 14.44 1.20
C LEU A 26 -9.39 12.94 1.26
N GLU A 27 -10.44 12.10 1.23
CA GLU A 27 -10.29 10.65 1.14
C GLU A 27 -9.52 10.25 -0.13
N GLY A 28 -9.92 10.79 -1.30
CA GLY A 28 -9.25 10.50 -2.56
C GLY A 28 -7.78 10.93 -2.60
N LEU A 29 -7.44 12.08 -2.00
CA LEU A 29 -6.05 12.53 -1.86
C LEU A 29 -5.22 11.58 -0.99
N GLY A 30 -5.80 11.09 0.11
CA GLY A 30 -5.14 10.13 0.99
C GLY A 30 -4.90 8.79 0.29
N GLU A 31 -5.93 8.24 -0.34
CA GLU A 31 -5.87 6.93 -1.00
C GLU A 31 -4.93 6.92 -2.21
N GLY A 32 -4.84 8.01 -2.96
CA GLY A 32 -3.97 8.11 -4.14
C GLY A 32 -2.49 7.88 -3.84
N THR A 33 -2.04 8.16 -2.62
CA THR A 33 -0.64 7.94 -2.21
C THR A 33 -0.34 6.49 -1.79
N THR A 34 -1.36 5.65 -1.67
CA THR A 34 -1.23 4.28 -1.14
C THR A 34 -0.47 3.36 -2.10
N PHE A 35 -0.81 3.38 -3.39
CA PHE A 35 -0.15 2.56 -4.41
C PHE A 35 1.34 2.86 -4.62
N PRO A 36 1.79 4.13 -4.72
CA PRO A 36 3.23 4.41 -4.82
C PRO A 36 3.97 4.04 -3.53
N ALA A 37 3.38 4.29 -2.36
CA ALA A 37 3.98 3.87 -1.09
C ALA A 37 4.13 2.34 -0.99
N LEU A 38 3.09 1.59 -1.38
CA LEU A 38 3.12 0.12 -1.41
C LEU A 38 4.22 -0.39 -2.35
N ASN A 39 4.33 0.18 -3.56
CA ASN A 39 5.37 -0.22 -4.51
C ASN A 39 6.78 0.10 -3.99
N ALA A 40 6.97 1.24 -3.35
CA ALA A 40 8.24 1.58 -2.72
C ALA A 40 8.60 0.62 -1.58
N LEU A 41 7.64 0.25 -0.74
CA LEU A 41 7.82 -0.73 0.33
C LEU A 41 8.17 -2.11 -0.23
N LEU A 42 7.41 -2.62 -1.20
CA LEU A 42 7.69 -3.90 -1.85
C LEU A 42 9.05 -3.89 -2.56
N ALA A 43 9.48 -2.76 -3.13
CA ALA A 43 10.79 -2.63 -3.74
C ALA A 43 11.93 -2.75 -2.74
N GLN A 44 11.75 -2.25 -1.52
CA GLN A 44 12.77 -2.31 -0.46
C GLN A 44 12.80 -3.65 0.28
N TRP A 45 11.65 -4.29 0.45
CA TRP A 45 11.50 -5.48 1.30
C TRP A 45 11.42 -6.81 0.55
N VAL A 46 11.14 -6.80 -0.75
CA VAL A 46 10.97 -8.02 -1.54
C VAL A 46 12.01 -8.09 -2.67
N PRO A 47 12.74 -9.21 -2.82
CA PRO A 47 13.61 -9.46 -3.96
C PRO A 47 12.82 -9.40 -5.29
N PRO A 48 13.34 -8.81 -6.38
CA PRO A 48 12.58 -8.65 -7.62
C PRO A 48 12.15 -9.96 -8.28
N MET A 49 12.83 -11.08 -7.99
CA MET A 49 12.39 -12.40 -8.45
C MET A 49 11.04 -12.81 -7.83
N GLU A 50 10.72 -12.32 -6.64
CA GLU A 50 9.52 -12.67 -5.87
C GLU A 50 8.48 -11.54 -5.78
N ARG A 51 8.86 -10.31 -6.17
CA ARG A 51 7.96 -9.14 -6.21
C ARG A 51 6.66 -9.40 -6.96
N GLY A 52 6.70 -10.14 -8.08
CA GLY A 52 5.51 -10.48 -8.86
C GLY A 52 4.51 -11.36 -8.09
N LYS A 53 5.00 -12.36 -7.34
CA LYS A 53 4.15 -13.25 -6.52
C LYS A 53 3.56 -12.50 -5.33
N MET A 54 4.39 -11.74 -4.62
CA MET A 54 3.96 -10.91 -3.48
C MET A 54 2.95 -9.85 -3.92
N GLY A 55 3.21 -9.15 -5.02
CA GLY A 55 2.27 -8.17 -5.59
C GLY A 55 0.93 -8.81 -5.94
N SER A 56 0.94 -9.97 -6.61
CA SER A 56 -0.29 -10.70 -6.96
C SER A 56 -1.11 -11.09 -5.73
N LEU A 57 -0.45 -11.51 -4.64
CA LEU A 57 -1.11 -11.83 -3.37
C LEU A 57 -1.78 -10.59 -2.76
N VAL A 58 -1.09 -9.43 -2.77
CA VAL A 58 -1.64 -8.17 -2.28
C VAL A 58 -2.85 -7.73 -3.10
N PHE A 59 -2.77 -7.80 -4.43
CA PHE A 59 -3.91 -7.48 -5.29
C PHE A 59 -5.08 -8.43 -5.10
N ALA A 60 -4.83 -9.74 -4.97
CA ALA A 60 -5.88 -10.71 -4.66
C ALA A 60 -6.58 -10.39 -3.32
N GLY A 61 -5.79 -10.05 -2.29
CA GLY A 61 -6.32 -9.60 -1.00
C GLY A 61 -7.20 -8.35 -1.12
N ASN A 62 -6.77 -7.36 -1.91
CA ASN A 62 -7.57 -6.15 -2.18
C ASN A 62 -8.93 -6.47 -2.80
N GLN A 63 -8.96 -7.36 -3.80
CA GLN A 63 -10.21 -7.74 -4.47
C GLN A 63 -11.14 -8.50 -3.52
N ILE A 64 -10.60 -9.46 -2.75
CA ILE A 64 -11.38 -10.21 -1.76
C ILE A 64 -11.95 -9.27 -0.70
N GLY A 65 -11.13 -8.36 -0.16
CA GLY A 65 -11.54 -7.36 0.81
C GLY A 65 -12.66 -6.46 0.29
N THR A 66 -12.58 -6.06 -0.99
CA THR A 66 -13.62 -5.26 -1.64
C THR A 66 -14.96 -6.01 -1.71
N VAL A 67 -14.95 -7.26 -2.16
CA VAL A 67 -16.16 -8.09 -2.26
C VAL A 67 -16.79 -8.33 -0.89
N LEU A 68 -15.97 -8.65 0.12
CA LEU A 68 -16.44 -8.83 1.49
C LEU A 68 -17.03 -7.53 2.04
N SER A 69 -16.36 -6.41 1.82
CA SER A 69 -16.81 -5.09 2.30
C SER A 69 -18.15 -4.70 1.68
N GLN A 70 -18.31 -4.90 0.37
CA GLN A 70 -19.57 -4.63 -0.33
C GLN A 70 -20.71 -5.54 0.15
N THR A 71 -20.42 -6.83 0.33
CA THR A 71 -21.40 -7.81 0.81
C THR A 71 -21.86 -7.48 2.23
N LEU A 72 -20.93 -7.21 3.14
CA LEU A 72 -21.21 -6.80 4.51
C LEU A 72 -22.01 -5.52 4.55
N THR A 73 -21.62 -4.51 3.76
CA THR A 73 -22.35 -3.24 3.64
C THR A 73 -23.80 -3.47 3.21
N GLY A 74 -24.04 -4.32 2.20
CA GLY A 74 -25.37 -4.64 1.71
C GLY A 74 -26.26 -5.34 2.74
N ILE A 75 -25.68 -6.19 3.61
CA ILE A 75 -26.40 -6.84 4.71
C ILE A 75 -26.70 -5.83 5.84
N LEU A 76 -25.72 -5.01 6.21
CA LEU A 76 -25.86 -4.02 7.29
C LEU A 76 -26.94 -2.97 6.99
N ILE A 77 -26.99 -2.45 5.76
CA ILE A 77 -27.96 -1.43 5.37
C ILE A 77 -29.40 -2.01 5.35
N ARG A 78 -29.57 -3.31 5.10
CA ARG A 78 -30.89 -3.96 5.17
C ARG A 78 -31.43 -4.08 6.60
N GLY A 79 -30.55 -4.13 7.60
CA GLY A 79 -30.91 -4.42 8.99
C GLY A 79 -30.96 -3.21 9.94
N GLY A 80 -30.57 -2.00 9.51
CA GLY A 80 -30.51 -0.83 10.41
C GLY A 80 -30.05 0.47 9.77
N ASP A 81 -29.57 1.40 10.60
CA ASP A 81 -29.14 2.74 10.20
C ASP A 81 -27.86 2.72 9.35
N TRP A 82 -27.90 3.32 8.17
CA TRP A 82 -26.77 3.43 7.24
C TRP A 82 -25.43 3.97 7.82
N PRO A 83 -25.37 4.82 8.87
CA PRO A 83 -24.11 5.27 9.47
C PRO A 83 -23.30 4.14 10.12
N ILE A 84 -23.95 3.02 10.50
CA ILE A 84 -23.29 1.90 11.20
C ILE A 84 -22.14 1.31 10.36
N VAL A 85 -22.30 1.32 9.04
CA VAL A 85 -21.30 0.86 8.05
C VAL A 85 -20.00 1.66 8.20
N PHE A 86 -20.12 2.99 8.28
CA PHE A 86 -18.98 3.89 8.41
C PHE A 86 -18.24 3.70 9.73
N TYR A 87 -18.97 3.47 10.83
CA TYR A 87 -18.36 3.17 12.12
C TYR A 87 -17.62 1.82 12.12
N LEU A 88 -18.19 0.79 11.49
CA LEU A 88 -17.59 -0.54 11.43
C LEU A 88 -16.29 -0.55 10.59
N PHE A 89 -16.34 -0.02 9.37
CA PHE A 89 -15.14 0.04 8.51
C PHE A 89 -14.11 1.03 9.02
N GLY A 90 -14.55 2.16 9.59
CA GLY A 90 -13.66 3.13 10.22
C GLY A 90 -12.92 2.54 11.44
N ALA A 91 -13.64 1.85 12.33
CA ALA A 91 -13.03 1.20 13.49
C ALA A 91 -12.07 0.06 13.07
N LEU A 92 -12.47 -0.78 12.12
CA LEU A 92 -11.61 -1.82 11.57
C LEU A 92 -10.33 -1.23 10.95
N GLY A 93 -10.45 -0.13 10.22
CA GLY A 93 -9.31 0.59 9.65
C GLY A 93 -8.37 1.18 10.70
N VAL A 94 -8.91 1.67 11.83
CA VAL A 94 -8.09 2.15 12.97
C VAL A 94 -7.37 0.99 13.64
N ILE A 95 -8.05 -0.12 13.90
CA ILE A 95 -7.42 -1.33 14.48
C ILE A 95 -6.31 -1.84 13.56
N TRP A 96 -6.56 -1.89 12.25
CA TRP A 96 -5.56 -2.28 11.27
C TRP A 96 -4.36 -1.32 11.25
N TYR A 97 -4.60 -0.01 11.32
CA TYR A 97 -3.53 0.98 11.39
C TYR A 97 -2.68 0.83 12.65
N ILE A 98 -3.30 0.55 13.80
CA ILE A 98 -2.59 0.27 15.06
C ILE A 98 -1.71 -0.98 14.89
N ALA A 99 -2.26 -2.07 14.35
CA ALA A 99 -1.50 -3.29 14.06
C ALA A 99 -0.33 -3.02 13.10
N TRP A 100 -0.56 -2.19 12.07
CA TRP A 100 0.46 -1.76 11.13
C TRP A 100 1.57 -0.96 11.81
N CYS A 101 1.26 -0.06 12.75
CA CYS A 101 2.26 0.69 13.52
C CYS A 101 3.15 -0.23 14.36
N PHE A 102 2.62 -1.37 14.84
CA PHE A 102 3.41 -2.35 15.59
C PHE A 102 4.22 -3.32 14.72
N THR A 103 3.78 -3.55 13.49
CA THR A 103 4.34 -4.58 12.60
C THR A 103 5.26 -3.99 11.52
N CYS A 104 5.02 -2.75 11.10
CA CYS A 104 5.71 -2.13 9.98
C CYS A 104 6.76 -1.13 10.47
N TYR A 105 8.01 -1.61 10.58
CA TYR A 105 9.17 -0.77 10.87
C TYR A 105 9.82 -0.33 9.56
N SER A 106 10.12 0.96 9.43
CA SER A 106 10.73 1.53 8.21
C SER A 106 12.19 1.11 7.98
N ASP A 107 12.83 0.51 8.98
CA ASP A 107 14.23 0.12 8.90
C ASP A 107 14.38 -1.39 9.23
N PRO A 108 14.78 -2.23 8.26
CA PRO A 108 15.04 -3.66 8.49
C PRO A 108 16.14 -3.90 9.52
N ALA A 109 17.00 -2.92 9.83
CA ALA A 109 17.99 -3.02 10.90
C ALA A 109 17.36 -3.03 12.30
N SER A 110 16.24 -2.34 12.49
CA SER A 110 15.57 -2.11 13.78
C SER A 110 14.48 -3.13 14.14
N HIS A 111 14.19 -4.07 13.25
CA HIS A 111 13.15 -5.08 13.46
C HIS A 111 13.65 -6.23 14.37
N PRO A 112 13.08 -6.46 15.56
CA PRO A 112 13.55 -7.50 16.49
C PRO A 112 13.25 -8.94 16.02
N PHE A 113 12.38 -9.11 15.03
CA PHE A 113 11.98 -10.41 14.47
C PHE A 113 12.61 -10.76 13.11
N VAL A 114 13.41 -9.88 12.50
CA VAL A 114 14.11 -10.22 11.24
C VAL A 114 15.36 -11.01 11.59
N THR A 115 15.41 -12.25 11.10
CA THR A 115 16.53 -13.16 11.38
C THR A 115 17.78 -12.64 10.65
N GLN A 116 18.97 -12.79 11.26
CA GLN A 116 20.23 -12.35 10.63
C GLN A 116 20.41 -12.89 9.20
N LYS A 117 19.94 -14.12 8.95
CA LYS A 117 19.91 -14.76 7.62
C LYS A 117 19.07 -14.00 6.58
N GLU A 118 17.95 -13.40 6.96
CA GLU A 118 17.11 -12.61 6.05
C GLU A 118 17.76 -11.25 5.73
N LYS A 119 18.45 -10.63 6.70
CA LYS A 119 19.23 -9.40 6.46
C LYS A 119 20.33 -9.64 5.44
N ASP A 120 21.10 -10.72 5.63
CA ASP A 120 22.21 -11.09 4.75
C ASP A 120 21.70 -11.42 3.33
N TYR A 121 20.60 -12.18 3.23
CA TYR A 121 19.96 -12.52 1.95
C TYR A 121 19.43 -11.28 1.19
N LEU A 122 18.80 -10.34 1.89
CA LEU A 122 18.33 -9.08 1.29
C LEU A 122 19.49 -8.19 0.84
N GLN A 123 20.56 -8.05 1.63
CA GLN A 123 21.75 -7.27 1.26
C GLN A 123 22.48 -7.86 0.05
N GLU A 124 22.66 -9.18 0.01
CA GLU A 124 23.32 -9.85 -1.11
C GLU A 124 22.50 -9.72 -2.39
N THR A 125 21.19 -9.97 -2.31
CA THR A 125 20.31 -9.94 -3.49
C THR A 125 20.12 -8.52 -4.02
N LEU A 126 19.80 -7.55 -3.16
CA LEU A 126 19.61 -6.14 -3.58
C LEU A 126 20.92 -5.50 -4.06
N GLY A 127 22.06 -5.84 -3.45
CA GLY A 127 23.38 -5.39 -3.88
C GLY A 127 23.80 -5.93 -5.26
N CYS A 128 23.53 -7.21 -5.53
CA CYS A 128 23.75 -7.86 -6.82
C CYS A 128 22.94 -7.20 -7.95
N LEU A 129 21.68 -6.85 -7.69
CA LEU A 129 20.79 -6.25 -8.69
C LEU A 129 21.18 -4.82 -9.04
N LYS A 130 21.55 -4.01 -8.03
CA LYS A 130 22.08 -2.67 -8.26
C LYS A 130 23.32 -2.70 -9.16
N ARG A 131 24.17 -3.73 -9.00
CA ARG A 131 25.34 -3.96 -9.87
C ARG A 131 24.93 -4.34 -11.30
N LYS A 132 23.96 -5.26 -11.49
CA LYS A 132 23.49 -5.68 -12.82
C LYS A 132 22.82 -4.55 -13.62
N GLU A 133 22.05 -3.68 -12.97
CA GLU A 133 21.50 -2.48 -13.62
C GLU A 133 22.61 -1.56 -14.11
N ILE A 134 23.54 -1.15 -13.23
CA ILE A 134 24.64 -0.25 -13.58
C ILE A 134 25.46 -0.80 -14.75
N THR A 135 25.80 -2.10 -14.74
CA THR A 135 26.51 -2.73 -15.85
C THR A 135 25.69 -2.70 -17.15
N SER A 136 24.39 -2.99 -17.11
CA SER A 136 23.54 -2.96 -18.32
C SER A 136 23.39 -1.55 -18.90
N TYR A 137 23.19 -0.53 -18.06
CA TYR A 137 23.16 0.87 -18.51
C TYR A 137 24.49 1.30 -19.12
N THR A 138 25.61 0.88 -18.55
CA THR A 138 26.95 1.21 -19.05
C THR A 138 27.23 0.56 -20.41
N LEU A 139 26.82 -0.69 -20.60
CA LEU A 139 26.95 -1.41 -21.87
C LEU A 139 26.08 -0.81 -22.98
N VAL A 140 24.80 -0.53 -22.69
CA VAL A 140 23.90 0.11 -23.65
C VAL A 140 24.31 1.56 -23.95
N SER A 141 24.92 2.27 -23.00
CA SER A 141 25.50 3.60 -23.24
C SER A 141 26.74 3.53 -24.13
N HIS A 142 27.62 2.55 -23.92
CA HIS A 142 28.79 2.35 -24.77
C HIS A 142 28.37 2.01 -26.21
N ASP A 143 27.42 1.08 -26.40
CA ASP A 143 26.95 0.71 -27.74
C ASP A 143 26.32 1.87 -28.51
N ARG A 144 25.57 2.75 -27.83
CA ARG A 144 24.99 3.97 -28.44
C ARG A 144 26.01 5.03 -28.81
N ILE A 145 27.10 5.16 -28.05
CA ILE A 145 28.18 6.08 -28.40
C ILE A 145 28.85 5.61 -29.68
N ILE A 146 29.13 4.32 -29.83
CA ILE A 146 29.82 3.74 -30.99
C ILE A 146 28.98 3.88 -32.28
N THR A 147 27.66 3.82 -32.20
CA THR A 147 26.77 3.98 -33.37
C THR A 147 26.56 5.42 -33.82
N THR A 148 26.90 6.42 -33.00
CA THR A 148 26.66 7.85 -33.32
C THR A 148 27.90 8.53 -33.92
N VAL A 149 29.08 7.92 -33.81
CA VAL A 149 30.34 8.42 -34.41
C VAL A 149 30.78 7.66 -35.67
N GLY A 150 29.94 6.78 -36.21
CA GLY A 150 30.18 6.01 -37.44
C GLY A 150 29.46 6.57 -38.66
#